data_AF-A0A3B9F128-F1
#
_entry.id   AF-A0A3B9F128-F1
#
_cell.length_a   1.000
_cell.length_b   1.000
_cell.length_c   1.000
_cell.angle_alpha   90.00
_cell.angle_beta   90.00
_cell.angle_gamma   90.00
#
_symmetry.space_group_name_H-M   'P 1'
#
loop_
_entity.id
_entity.type
_entity.pdbx_description
1 polymer ?
#
loop_
_entity_poly.entity_id
_entity_poly.type
_entity_poly.pdbx_seq_one_letter_code
_entity_poly.pdbx_strand_id
1 'polypeptide(L)'
;MIALQNITIIGNGSVGQYLQRNLSLHNYDIKVVTRDRGPSKSFQEKLASLKGTTDLIVICVSDQAIAEVSTFIGVGNAPVVHVSGATPLHHLSDKHAHRGIWYPLMSLAAGTNPTFTSIPFCLEATDEFTMQLLKQLTRAMGATAYEVDSEQRKVLH
;
A
#
# COMPACT_ATOMS: atom_id res chain seq x y z
N MET A 1 12.77 -13.87 -10.03
CA MET A 1 12.18 -12.61 -9.50
C MET A 1 10.83 -12.43 -10.17
N ILE A 2 9.78 -12.16 -9.40
CA ILE A 2 8.48 -11.76 -9.95
C ILE A 2 8.65 -10.32 -10.44
N ALA A 3 8.28 -10.03 -11.70
CA ALA A 3 8.23 -8.67 -12.20
C ALA A 3 6.98 -7.99 -11.61
N LEU A 4 7.18 -6.98 -10.76
CA LEU A 4 6.08 -6.18 -10.21
C LEU A 4 5.37 -5.46 -11.35
N GLN A 5 4.12 -5.82 -11.62
CA GLN A 5 3.32 -5.20 -12.68
C GLN A 5 1.91 -4.86 -12.21
N ASN A 6 1.27 -5.77 -11.45
CA ASN A 6 -0.12 -5.66 -11.02
C ASN A 6 -0.19 -5.19 -9.57
N ILE A 7 -0.71 -3.99 -9.33
CA ILE A 7 -0.84 -3.41 -7.99
C ILE A 7 -2.33 -3.21 -7.68
N THR A 8 -2.79 -3.80 -6.57
CA THR A 8 -4.14 -3.53 -6.06
C THR A 8 -4.08 -2.46 -4.98
N ILE A 9 -4.85 -1.39 -5.14
CA ILE A 9 -5.04 -0.33 -4.14
C ILE A 9 -6.42 -0.51 -3.48
N ILE A 10 -6.44 -0.58 -2.15
CA ILE A 10 -7.67 -0.69 -1.35
C ILE A 10 -7.97 0.66 -0.71
N GLY A 11 -9.04 1.32 -1.15
CA GLY A 11 -9.41 2.68 -0.74
C GLY A 11 -9.11 3.72 -1.82
N ASN A 12 -9.93 4.78 -1.85
CA ASN A 12 -9.87 5.83 -2.88
C ASN A 12 -9.92 7.24 -2.27
N GLY A 13 -9.29 7.42 -1.11
CA GLY A 13 -9.04 8.75 -0.52
C GLY A 13 -7.86 9.44 -1.21
N SER A 14 -7.38 10.56 -0.65
CA SER A 14 -6.30 11.37 -1.25
C SER A 14 -5.05 10.54 -1.58
N VAL A 15 -4.59 9.69 -0.65
CA VAL A 15 -3.42 8.82 -0.87
C VAL A 15 -3.70 7.78 -1.95
N GLY A 16 -4.85 7.11 -1.91
CA GLY A 16 -5.21 6.09 -2.92
C GLY A 16 -5.28 6.67 -4.33
N GLN A 17 -5.92 7.84 -4.51
CA GLN A 17 -6.01 8.55 -5.79
C GLN A 17 -4.65 9.00 -6.29
N TYR A 18 -3.81 9.53 -5.38
CA TYR A 18 -2.46 9.94 -5.69
C TYR A 18 -1.61 8.77 -6.20
N LEU A 19 -1.59 7.65 -5.46
CA LEU A 19 -0.85 6.45 -5.84
C LEU A 19 -1.38 5.87 -7.15
N GLN A 20 -2.71 5.74 -7.31
CA GLN A 20 -3.31 5.24 -8.54
C GLN A 20 -2.81 6.03 -9.75
N ARG A 21 -2.97 7.37 -9.71
CA ARG A 21 -2.61 8.23 -10.82
C ARG A 21 -1.15 8.08 -11.21
N ASN A 22 -0.25 8.20 -10.25
CA ASN A 22 1.18 8.22 -10.54
C ASN A 22 1.71 6.83 -10.90
N LEU A 23 1.26 5.76 -10.23
CA LEU A 23 1.68 4.41 -10.60
C LEU A 23 1.22 4.07 -12.03
N SER A 24 0.02 4.49 -12.44
CA SER A 24 -0.42 4.34 -13.83
C SER A 24 0.45 5.10 -14.83
N LEU A 25 1.00 6.27 -14.47
CA LEU A 25 1.97 7.00 -15.33
C LEU A 25 3.31 6.25 -15.48
N HIS A 26 3.63 5.35 -14.54
CA HIS A 26 4.80 4.48 -14.58
C HIS A 26 4.49 3.09 -15.18
N ASN A 27 3.37 2.94 -15.90
CA ASN A 27 2.95 1.72 -16.60
C ASN A 27 2.65 0.50 -15.70
N TYR A 28 2.31 0.72 -14.43
CA TYR A 28 1.77 -0.35 -13.58
C TYR A 28 0.27 -0.55 -13.85
N ASP A 29 -0.17 -1.80 -13.81
CA ASP A 29 -1.57 -2.18 -13.94
C ASP A 29 -2.26 -2.04 -12.58
N ILE A 30 -3.07 -0.98 -12.43
CA ILE A 30 -3.69 -0.62 -11.16
C ILE A 30 -5.13 -1.09 -11.07
N LYS A 31 -5.41 -1.94 -10.08
CA LYS A 31 -6.78 -2.30 -9.69
C LYS A 31 -7.16 -1.54 -8.41
N VAL A 32 -8.22 -0.75 -8.46
CA VAL A 32 -8.73 -0.06 -7.26
C VAL A 32 -9.94 -0.81 -6.71
N VAL A 33 -9.92 -1.11 -5.41
CA VAL A 33 -11.04 -1.72 -4.67
C VAL A 33 -11.52 -0.76 -3.60
N THR A 34 -12.79 -0.36 -3.68
CA THR A 34 -13.44 0.51 -2.70
C THR A 34 -14.60 -0.20 -2.04
N ARG A 35 -15.04 0.33 -0.89
CA ARG A 35 -16.35 -0.02 -0.34
C ARG A 35 -17.42 0.43 -1.33
N ASP A 36 -18.33 -0.46 -1.70
CA ASP A 36 -19.47 -0.12 -2.55
C ASP A 36 -20.45 0.78 -1.78
N ARG A 37 -21.15 1.64 -2.51
CA ARG A 37 -22.30 2.41 -1.99
C ARG A 37 -23.66 1.74 -2.28
N GLY A 38 -23.69 0.51 -2.80
CA GLY A 38 -24.91 -0.19 -3.26
C GLY A 38 -24.82 -1.73 -3.20
N PRO A 39 -25.84 -2.45 -3.69
CA PRO A 39 -25.95 -3.90 -3.58
C PRO A 39 -25.14 -4.61 -4.67
N SER A 40 -23.84 -4.77 -4.45
CA SER A 40 -23.01 -5.73 -5.16
C SER A 40 -22.05 -6.35 -4.14
N LYS A 41 -21.57 -7.58 -4.41
CA LYS A 41 -20.77 -8.45 -3.52
C LYS A 41 -20.09 -7.70 -2.37
N SER A 42 -20.28 -8.20 -1.15
CA SER A 42 -19.74 -7.54 0.05
C SER A 42 -18.27 -7.17 -0.15
N PHE A 43 -17.87 -5.99 0.30
CA PHE A 43 -16.47 -5.52 0.18
C PHE A 43 -15.46 -6.59 0.63
N GLN A 44 -15.85 -7.39 1.64
CA GLN A 44 -15.10 -8.54 2.12
C GLN A 44 -14.90 -9.63 1.04
N GLU A 45 -15.95 -10.03 0.31
CA GLU A 45 -15.83 -11.00 -0.79
C GLU A 45 -14.88 -10.51 -1.89
N LYS A 46 -14.94 -9.21 -2.22
CA LYS A 46 -14.02 -8.63 -3.21
C LYS A 46 -12.57 -8.76 -2.75
N LEU A 47 -12.28 -8.45 -1.48
CA LEU A 47 -10.93 -8.57 -0.91
C LEU A 47 -10.48 -10.04 -0.77
N ALA A 48 -11.39 -10.94 -0.42
CA ALA A 48 -11.11 -12.37 -0.32
C ALA A 48 -10.70 -12.97 -1.67
N SER A 49 -11.21 -12.40 -2.78
CA SER A 49 -10.94 -12.82 -4.15
C SER A 49 -9.64 -12.31 -4.77
N LEU A 50 -8.85 -11.48 -4.06
CA LEU A 50 -7.62 -10.86 -4.60
C LEU A 50 -6.42 -11.82 -4.79
N LYS A 51 -6.66 -13.14 -4.81
CA LYS A 51 -5.59 -14.14 -4.89
C LYS A 51 -5.13 -14.35 -6.34
N GLY A 52 -3.81 -14.39 -6.55
CA GLY A 52 -3.18 -14.92 -7.77
C GLY A 52 -3.08 -13.97 -8.97
N THR A 53 -3.60 -12.74 -8.88
CA THR A 53 -3.57 -11.74 -9.97
C THR A 53 -2.98 -10.40 -9.54
N THR A 54 -2.26 -10.37 -8.43
CA THR A 54 -1.72 -9.14 -7.84
C THR A 54 -0.35 -9.43 -7.28
N ASP A 55 0.59 -8.55 -7.58
CA ASP A 55 1.98 -8.64 -7.16
C ASP A 55 2.21 -7.84 -5.86
N LEU A 56 1.40 -6.81 -5.61
CA LEU A 56 1.42 -5.99 -4.40
C LEU A 56 0.00 -5.48 -4.04
N ILE A 57 -0.38 -5.58 -2.77
CA ILE A 57 -1.63 -5.02 -2.25
C ILE A 57 -1.32 -3.84 -1.33
N VAL A 58 -1.84 -2.66 -1.64
CA VAL A 58 -1.62 -1.41 -0.90
C VAL A 58 -2.94 -0.96 -0.24
N ILE A 59 -2.96 -0.95 1.08
CA ILE A 59 -4.08 -0.50 1.91
C ILE A 59 -3.98 1.02 2.12
N CYS A 60 -4.90 1.76 1.50
CA CYS A 60 -5.05 3.22 1.51
C CYS A 60 -6.37 3.64 2.15
N VAL A 61 -6.67 3.08 3.33
CA VAL A 61 -7.85 3.43 4.15
C VAL A 61 -7.42 4.22 5.40
N SER A 62 -8.38 4.65 6.22
CA SER A 62 -8.07 5.29 7.50
C SER A 62 -7.32 4.34 8.44
N ASP A 63 -6.44 4.87 9.28
CA ASP A 63 -5.64 4.12 10.25
C ASP A 63 -6.47 3.11 11.07
N GLN A 64 -7.65 3.54 11.53
CA GLN A 64 -8.54 2.71 12.35
C GLN A 64 -9.09 1.50 11.59
N ALA A 65 -9.13 1.55 10.25
CA ALA A 65 -9.67 0.49 9.41
C ALA A 65 -8.59 -0.47 8.88
N ILE A 66 -7.29 -0.16 9.01
CA ILE A 66 -6.20 -0.97 8.45
C ILE A 66 -6.25 -2.41 8.98
N ALA A 67 -6.40 -2.56 10.30
CA ALA A 67 -6.42 -3.88 10.93
C ALA A 67 -7.58 -4.73 10.39
N GLU A 68 -8.81 -4.22 10.47
CA GLU A 68 -10.01 -4.87 9.97
C GLU A 68 -9.89 -5.23 8.48
N VAL A 69 -9.54 -4.26 7.63
CA VAL A 69 -9.43 -4.47 6.18
C VAL A 69 -8.39 -5.54 5.83
N SER A 70 -7.26 -5.57 6.55
CA SER A 70 -6.24 -6.59 6.33
C SER A 70 -6.75 -8.02 6.57
N THR A 71 -7.73 -8.20 7.47
CA THR A 71 -8.34 -9.50 7.74
C THR A 71 -9.28 -9.98 6.63
N PHE A 72 -9.78 -9.08 5.78
CA PHE A 72 -10.66 -9.45 4.67
C PHE A 72 -9.89 -9.90 3.42
N ILE A 73 -8.63 -9.50 3.29
CA ILE A 73 -7.78 -9.87 2.15
C ILE A 73 -7.50 -11.36 2.19
N GLY A 74 -7.73 -12.07 1.09
CA GLY A 74 -7.44 -13.50 1.01
C GLY A 74 -5.94 -13.80 1.15
N VAL A 75 -5.58 -14.90 1.83
CA VAL A 75 -4.18 -15.35 1.95
C VAL A 75 -3.59 -15.65 0.56
N GLY A 76 -2.39 -15.12 0.29
CA GLY A 76 -1.63 -15.31 -0.93
C GLY A 76 -0.17 -14.88 -0.76
N ASN A 77 0.60 -14.86 -1.85
CA ASN A 77 2.03 -14.53 -1.83
C ASN A 77 2.34 -13.04 -2.07
N ALA A 78 1.36 -12.24 -2.48
CA ALA A 78 1.54 -10.82 -2.67
C ALA A 78 1.78 -10.14 -1.32
N PRO A 79 2.80 -9.27 -1.18
CA PRO A 79 2.94 -8.46 0.00
C PRO A 79 1.70 -7.59 0.23
N VAL A 80 1.26 -7.54 1.48
CA VAL A 80 0.18 -6.65 1.93
C VAL A 80 0.81 -5.51 2.70
N VAL A 81 0.67 -4.29 2.21
CA VAL A 81 1.27 -3.10 2.81
C VAL A 81 0.25 -2.02 3.10
N HIS A 82 0.52 -1.13 4.05
CA HIS A 82 -0.28 0.08 4.26
C HIS A 82 0.56 1.35 4.13
N VAL A 83 -0.13 2.49 4.02
CA VAL A 83 0.49 3.81 3.77
C VAL A 83 0.43 4.76 4.97
N SER A 84 0.01 4.29 6.14
CA SER A 84 -0.06 5.11 7.36
C SER A 84 1.34 5.39 7.94
N GLY A 85 1.55 6.63 8.38
CA GLY A 85 2.74 7.04 9.14
C GLY A 85 2.70 6.58 10.61
N ALA A 86 1.53 6.59 11.24
CA ALA A 86 1.39 6.30 12.67
C ALA A 86 1.03 4.83 12.97
N THR A 87 0.38 4.14 12.04
CA THR A 87 -0.06 2.75 12.27
C THR A 87 1.15 1.80 12.23
N PRO A 88 1.31 0.93 13.22
CA PRO A 88 2.44 0.00 13.27
C PRO A 88 2.19 -1.23 12.40
N LEU A 89 3.29 -1.85 11.93
CA LEU A 89 3.24 -2.97 10.99
C LEU A 89 2.39 -4.14 11.51
N HIS A 90 2.40 -4.39 12.82
CA HIS A 90 1.68 -5.51 13.44
C HIS A 90 0.15 -5.38 13.38
N HIS A 91 -0.40 -4.23 12.95
CA HIS A 91 -1.83 -4.12 12.65
C HIS A 91 -2.22 -4.88 11.38
N LEU A 92 -1.28 -5.20 10.51
CA LEU A 92 -1.52 -6.10 9.38
C LEU A 92 -1.64 -7.54 9.88
N SER A 93 -2.75 -8.19 9.55
CA SER A 93 -3.05 -9.58 9.94
C SER A 93 -1.86 -10.52 9.68
N ASP A 94 -1.47 -11.25 10.71
CA ASP A 94 -0.37 -12.23 10.75
C ASP A 94 -0.54 -13.42 9.80
N LYS A 95 -1.75 -13.63 9.27
CA LYS A 95 -2.01 -14.62 8.21
C LYS A 95 -1.26 -14.33 6.90
N HIS A 96 -0.78 -13.10 6.71
CA HIS A 96 -0.01 -12.70 5.53
C HIS A 96 1.48 -12.91 5.80
N ALA A 97 2.13 -13.77 5.03
CA ALA A 97 3.56 -14.05 5.17
C ALA A 97 4.43 -12.82 4.88
N HIS A 98 3.97 -11.95 3.97
CA HIS A 98 4.68 -10.78 3.48
C HIS A 98 3.89 -9.51 3.83
N ARG A 99 4.43 -8.70 4.75
CA ARG A 99 3.79 -7.49 5.25
C ARG A 99 4.77 -6.34 5.27
N GLY A 100 4.25 -5.13 5.10
CA GLY A 100 5.09 -3.94 5.15
C GLY A 100 4.34 -2.63 5.22
N ILE A 101 5.11 -1.56 5.21
CA ILE A 101 4.65 -0.19 5.24
C ILE A 101 5.35 0.54 4.12
N TRP A 102 4.57 1.24 3.32
CA TRP A 102 5.03 2.02 2.19
C TRP A 102 4.48 3.45 2.33
N TYR A 103 5.06 4.20 3.27
CA TYR A 103 4.53 5.47 3.72
C TYR A 103 5.18 6.65 2.97
N PRO A 104 4.44 7.41 2.13
CA PRO A 104 4.92 8.69 1.62
C PRO A 104 4.97 9.72 2.75
N LEU A 105 6.16 10.24 3.07
CA LEU A 105 6.37 11.22 4.13
C LEU A 105 5.93 12.62 3.68
N MET A 106 4.63 12.78 3.45
CA MET A 106 4.00 14.05 3.12
C MET A 106 2.50 14.05 3.45
N SER A 107 1.96 15.23 3.72
CA SER A 107 0.51 15.44 3.74
C SER A 107 0.01 15.65 2.31
N LEU A 108 -0.77 14.70 1.79
CA LEU A 108 -1.45 14.84 0.50
C LEU A 108 -2.71 15.70 0.68
N ALA A 109 -2.51 17.02 0.82
CA ALA A 109 -3.59 17.99 0.85
C ALA A 109 -4.31 18.02 -0.51
N ALA A 110 -5.64 18.13 -0.46
CA ALA A 110 -6.47 18.24 -1.67
C ALA A 110 -6.02 19.44 -2.52
N GLY A 111 -5.79 19.20 -3.82
CA GLY A 111 -5.36 20.23 -4.78
C GLY A 111 -3.85 20.29 -5.04
N THR A 112 -3.03 19.56 -4.29
CA THR A 112 -1.60 19.41 -4.59
C THR A 112 -1.35 18.16 -5.44
N ASN A 113 -0.46 18.25 -6.45
CA ASN A 113 -0.02 17.11 -7.28
C ASN A 113 1.52 17.07 -7.34
N PRO A 114 2.21 16.86 -6.21
CA PRO A 114 3.66 16.73 -6.24
C PRO A 114 4.09 15.49 -7.02
N THR A 115 5.20 15.60 -7.75
CA THR A 115 5.81 14.46 -8.43
C THR A 115 6.46 13.53 -7.41
N PHE A 116 6.46 12.22 -7.67
CA PHE A 116 7.09 11.21 -6.80
C PHE A 116 8.55 11.52 -6.45
N THR A 117 9.30 12.13 -7.38
CA THR A 117 10.69 12.53 -7.19
C THR A 117 10.92 13.47 -6.00
N SER A 118 9.89 14.14 -5.52
CA SER A 118 9.97 15.07 -4.39
C SER A 118 9.59 14.45 -3.04
N ILE A 119 9.14 13.18 -3.03
CA ILE A 119 8.53 12.57 -1.85
C ILE A 119 9.45 11.47 -1.31
N PRO A 120 9.97 11.63 -0.08
CA PRO A 120 10.64 10.54 0.61
C PRO A 120 9.62 9.50 1.08
N PHE A 121 9.93 8.22 0.91
CA PHE A 121 9.11 7.10 1.38
C PHE A 121 9.81 6.39 2.54
N CYS A 122 9.06 6.22 3.63
CA CYS A 122 9.43 5.41 4.77
C CYS A 122 8.98 3.96 4.54
N LEU A 123 9.92 3.02 4.65
CA LEU A 123 9.73 1.60 4.41
C LEU A 123 9.95 0.81 5.70
N GLU A 124 9.02 -0.08 6.00
CA GLU A 124 9.16 -1.13 7.02
C GLU A 124 8.64 -2.44 6.43
N ALA A 125 9.24 -3.58 6.76
CA ALA A 125 8.80 -4.87 6.22
C ALA A 125 9.11 -6.02 7.19
N THR A 126 8.33 -7.10 7.10
CA THR A 126 8.57 -8.33 7.89
C THR A 126 9.70 -9.20 7.37
N ASP A 127 10.08 -9.00 6.11
CA ASP A 127 11.03 -9.84 5.41
C ASP A 127 11.75 -9.06 4.30
N GLU A 128 12.91 -9.59 3.91
CA GLU A 128 13.78 -8.98 2.91
C GLU A 128 13.14 -8.94 1.51
N PHE A 129 12.30 -9.92 1.17
CA PHE A 129 11.62 -9.96 -0.12
C PHE A 129 10.69 -8.75 -0.28
N THR A 130 9.85 -8.49 0.73
CA THR A 130 8.96 -7.33 0.76
C THR A 130 9.76 -6.03 0.78
N MET A 131 10.82 -5.94 1.57
CA MET A 131 11.68 -4.75 1.64
C MET A 131 12.30 -4.41 0.27
N GLN A 132 12.88 -5.41 -0.41
CA GLN A 132 13.49 -5.20 -1.73
C GLN A 132 12.46 -4.80 -2.79
N LEU A 133 11.27 -5.41 -2.76
CA LEU A 133 10.17 -5.02 -3.66
C LEU A 133 9.78 -3.56 -3.45
N LEU A 134 9.61 -3.11 -2.20
CA LEU A 134 9.25 -1.72 -1.89
C LEU A 134 10.36 -0.72 -2.27
N LYS A 135 11.63 -1.07 -2.06
CA LYS A 135 12.77 -0.27 -2.51
C LYS A 135 12.79 -0.12 -4.03
N GLN A 136 12.60 -1.23 -4.76
CA GLN A 136 12.57 -1.23 -6.22
C GLN A 136 11.42 -0.38 -6.74
N LEU A 137 10.21 -0.58 -6.21
CA LEU A 137 9.03 0.22 -6.56
C LEU A 137 9.30 1.71 -6.34
N THR A 138 9.74 2.09 -5.14
CA THR A 138 10.04 3.49 -4.76
C THR A 138 11.06 4.13 -5.71
N ARG A 139 12.16 3.42 -6.01
CA ARG A 139 13.20 3.89 -6.94
C ARG A 139 12.70 4.00 -8.38
N ALA A 140 11.85 3.07 -8.84
CA ALA A 140 11.27 3.10 -10.19
C ALA A 140 10.37 4.33 -10.42
N MET A 141 9.82 4.90 -9.35
CA MET A 141 9.08 6.16 -9.40
C MET A 141 9.97 7.40 -9.20
N GLY A 142 11.29 7.22 -9.08
CA GLY A 142 12.26 8.29 -8.86
C GLY A 142 12.26 8.87 -7.44
N ALA A 143 11.59 8.22 -6.49
CA ALA A 143 11.51 8.64 -5.10
C ALA A 143 12.66 8.09 -4.25
N THR A 144 12.91 8.73 -3.10
CA THR A 144 13.92 8.26 -2.13
C THR A 144 13.28 7.31 -1.12
N ALA A 145 13.92 6.16 -0.89
CA ALA A 145 13.49 5.17 0.10
C ALA A 145 14.32 5.28 1.39
N TYR A 146 13.65 5.33 2.54
CA TYR A 146 14.25 5.29 3.87
C TYR A 146 13.71 4.09 4.62
N GLU A 147 14.58 3.23 5.11
CA GLU A 147 14.20 2.14 6.00
C GLU A 147 14.08 2.69 7.41
N VAL A 148 12.87 2.59 7.97
CA VAL A 148 12.56 3.08 9.32
C VAL A 148 11.71 2.08 10.06
N ASP A 149 11.96 1.93 11.35
CA ASP A 149 11.06 1.17 12.22
C ASP A 149 9.80 1.97 12.60
N SER A 150 8.85 1.30 13.25
CA SER A 150 7.60 1.92 13.69
C SER A 150 7.80 3.08 14.68
N GLU A 151 8.85 3.09 15.51
CA GLU A 151 9.10 4.16 16.47
C GLU A 151 9.68 5.40 15.77
N GLN A 152 10.64 5.19 14.87
CA GLN A 152 11.21 6.23 14.02
C GLN A 152 10.14 6.87 13.12
N ARG A 153 9.27 6.06 12.51
CA ARG A 153 8.21 6.57 11.62
C ARG A 153 7.18 7.43 12.35
N LYS A 154 6.81 7.08 13.59
CA LYS A 154 5.89 7.90 14.42
C LYS A 154 6.44 9.29 14.69
N VAL A 155 7.76 9.44 14.86
CA VAL A 155 8.40 10.74 15.09
C VAL A 155 8.38 11.61 13.84
N LEU A 156 8.35 10.98 12.66
CA LEU A 156 8.33 11.66 11.36
C LEU A 156 6.91 12.06 10.91
N HIS A 157 5.86 11.52 11.54
CA HIS A 157 4.46 11.78 11.22
C HIS A 157 3.90 12.98 12.02
#